data_AF-A0A8H4T7M2-F1
#
_entry.id   AF-A0A8H4T7M2-F1
#
_cell.length_a   1.000
_cell.length_b   1.000
_cell.length_c   1.000
_cell.angle_alpha   90.00
_cell.angle_beta   90.00
_cell.angle_gamma   90.00
#
_symmetry.space_group_name_H-M   'P 1'
#
loop_
_entity.id
_entity.type
_entity.pdbx_description
1 polymer ?
#
loop_
_entity_poly.entity_id
_entity_poly.type
_entity_poly.pdbx_seq_one_letter_code
_entity_poly.pdbx_strand_id
1 'polypeptide(L)'
;MILGSLAVLFEPFSTPSLKQFLPSESEAMDNILKKLHAIVNVPHDGRRPLELIHLSFRDFILSRKRSSQLKFRVIEIDMHKEVFKRCIDIMTSMLRQDICGLVWPGTIDSEIPPSSVESNIPPHLRYACRYWVDHLIKLDHEGQKNVGLLDNGAIHEFLQKSLLFWLEAMGLIKETAAAILVIKKLELLVKNTGYCRPLSTI
;
A
#
# COMPACT_ATOMS: atom_id res chain seq x y z
N MET A 1 15.79 1.09 -3.28
CA MET A 1 14.46 0.64 -2.83
C MET A 1 13.94 1.52 -1.72
N ILE A 2 14.47 1.47 -0.48
CA ILE A 2 13.97 2.22 0.70
C ILE A 2 13.68 3.71 0.40
N LEU A 3 14.66 4.46 -0.11
CA LEU A 3 14.50 5.88 -0.40
C LEU A 3 13.42 6.16 -1.46
N GLY A 4 13.36 5.32 -2.49
CA GLY A 4 12.35 5.44 -3.54
C GLY A 4 10.95 5.10 -3.06
N SER A 5 10.82 4.08 -2.21
CA SER A 5 9.56 3.74 -1.54
C SER A 5 9.09 4.90 -0.67
N LEU A 6 9.94 5.44 0.21
CA LEU A 6 9.62 6.61 1.05
C LEU A 6 9.15 7.82 0.23
N ALA A 7 9.67 7.99 -1.00
CA ALA A 7 9.29 9.08 -1.89
C ALA A 7 7.88 8.93 -2.49
N VAL A 8 7.37 7.70 -2.61
CA VAL A 8 6.08 7.40 -3.27
C VAL A 8 4.99 6.95 -2.30
N LEU A 9 5.29 6.77 -1.01
CA LEU A 9 4.28 6.50 0.00
C LEU A 9 3.31 7.69 0.12
N PHE A 10 2.02 7.39 0.20
CA PHE A 10 0.98 8.41 0.37
C PHE A 10 0.83 8.85 1.83
N GLU A 11 1.28 8.01 2.77
CA GLU A 11 1.29 8.25 4.21
C GLU A 11 2.64 7.76 4.75
N PRO A 12 3.34 8.54 5.59
CA PRO A 12 4.67 8.18 6.06
C PRO A 12 4.62 7.01 7.06
N PHE A 13 5.60 6.12 7.01
CA PHE A 13 5.74 5.01 7.95
C PHE A 13 6.70 5.33 9.09
N SER A 14 6.43 4.80 10.28
CA SER A 14 7.47 4.63 11.30
C SER A 14 8.48 3.56 10.89
N THR A 15 9.67 3.55 11.48
CA THR A 15 10.71 2.56 11.17
C THR A 15 10.22 1.10 11.31
N PRO A 16 9.51 0.69 12.38
CA PRO A 16 8.97 -0.66 12.50
C PRO A 16 7.97 -1.00 11.40
N SER A 17 7.08 -0.05 11.06
CA SER A 17 6.09 -0.23 10.00
C SER A 17 6.77 -0.39 8.64
N LEU A 18 7.81 0.40 8.37
CA LEU A 18 8.60 0.30 7.15
C LEU A 18 9.33 -1.05 7.04
N LYS A 19 9.86 -1.58 8.16
CA LYS A 19 10.50 -2.91 8.19
C LYS A 19 9.52 -4.04 7.93
N GLN A 20 8.30 -3.93 8.44
CA GLN A 20 7.24 -4.91 8.15
C GLN A 20 6.73 -4.74 6.71
N PHE A 21 6.69 -3.52 6.21
CA PHE A 21 6.22 -3.22 4.88
C PHE A 21 7.25 -3.56 3.80
N LEU A 22 8.55 -3.32 3.95
CA LEU A 22 9.53 -3.63 2.91
C LEU A 22 10.26 -4.95 3.22
N PRO A 23 10.41 -5.85 2.24
CA PRO A 23 11.20 -7.08 2.39
C PRO A 23 12.69 -6.70 2.44
N SER A 24 13.21 -6.38 3.62
CA SER A 24 14.62 -6.03 3.83
C SER A 24 15.08 -6.48 5.21
N GLU A 25 16.34 -6.91 5.31
CA GLU A 25 16.96 -7.22 6.59
C GLU A 25 16.94 -5.99 7.51
N SER A 26 16.43 -6.19 8.74
CA SER A 26 16.24 -5.14 9.74
C SER A 26 17.52 -4.32 9.99
N GLU A 27 18.66 -4.99 10.07
CA GLU A 27 19.97 -4.37 10.30
C GLU A 27 20.45 -3.55 9.09
N ALA A 28 20.22 -4.05 7.88
CA ALA A 28 20.52 -3.31 6.66
C ALA A 28 19.66 -2.03 6.56
N MET A 29 18.38 -2.11 6.93
CA MET A 29 17.49 -0.94 6.93
C MET A 29 17.95 0.14 7.91
N ASP A 30 18.30 -0.22 9.15
CA ASP A 30 18.77 0.76 10.14
C ASP A 30 20.07 1.43 9.70
N ASN A 31 20.99 0.66 9.12
CA ASN A 31 22.24 1.19 8.58
C ASN A 31 22.00 2.14 7.40
N ILE A 32 21.01 1.85 6.55
CA ILE A 32 20.61 2.74 5.44
C ILE A 32 19.96 4.01 5.99
N LEU A 33 19.01 3.91 6.92
CA LEU A 33 18.34 5.07 7.51
C LEU A 33 19.33 5.99 8.24
N LYS A 34 20.33 5.44 8.94
CA LYS A 34 21.44 6.21 9.53
C LYS A 34 22.25 6.96 8.47
N LYS A 35 22.55 6.34 7.33
CA LYS A 35 23.25 7.01 6.21
C LYS A 35 22.39 8.10 5.56
N LEU A 36 21.07 7.99 5.65
CA LEU A 36 20.11 8.95 5.09
C LEU A 36 19.69 10.04 6.09
N HIS A 37 20.28 10.13 7.28
CA HIS A 37 19.87 11.10 8.31
C HIS A 37 19.89 12.57 7.84
N ALA A 38 20.72 12.90 6.86
CA ALA A 38 20.80 14.25 6.28
C ALA A 38 19.57 14.63 5.42
N ILE A 39 18.73 13.66 5.06
CA ILE A 39 17.57 13.83 4.17
C ILE A 39 16.29 13.16 4.68
N VAL A 40 16.41 12.24 5.64
CA VAL A 40 15.31 11.57 6.33
C VAL A 40 15.44 11.85 7.82
N ASN A 41 14.43 12.48 8.40
CA ASN A 41 14.29 12.60 9.85
C ASN A 41 13.85 11.23 10.41
N VAL A 42 14.68 10.66 11.28
CA VAL A 42 14.40 9.38 11.95
C VAL A 42 14.14 9.67 13.43
N PRO A 43 12.87 9.60 13.89
CA PRO A 43 12.55 9.90 15.28
C PRO A 43 13.23 8.96 16.27
N HIS A 44 13.77 9.51 17.37
CA HIS A 44 14.48 8.73 18.39
C HIS A 44 13.61 7.65 19.07
N ASP A 45 12.30 7.90 19.20
CA ASP A 45 11.36 6.93 19.79
C ASP A 45 11.01 5.77 18.84
N GLY A 46 11.36 5.87 17.55
CA GLY A 46 11.05 4.89 16.51
C GLY A 46 9.55 4.68 16.23
N ARG A 47 8.67 5.37 16.94
CA ARG A 47 7.20 5.24 16.84
C ARG A 47 6.61 6.28 15.91
N ARG A 48 7.19 7.48 15.90
CA ARG A 48 6.76 8.54 14.97
C ARG A 48 7.12 8.20 13.52
N PRO A 49 6.37 8.73 12.54
CA PRO A 49 6.67 8.52 11.13
C PRO A 49 8.04 9.07 10.72
N LEU A 50 8.65 8.42 9.74
CA LEU A 50 9.82 8.90 9.02
C LEU A 50 9.41 10.05 8.10
N GLU A 51 10.14 11.16 8.15
CA GLU A 51 9.82 12.33 7.36
C GLU A 51 10.98 12.68 6.44
N LEU A 52 10.68 12.97 5.17
CA LEU A 52 11.66 13.61 4.30
C LEU A 52 11.85 15.05 4.79
N ILE A 53 13.10 15.41 5.10
CA ILE A 53 13.44 16.72 5.68
C ILE A 53 13.01 17.87 4.77
N HIS A 54 13.01 17.64 3.45
CA HIS A 54 12.59 18.65 2.50
C HIS A 54 11.78 18.04 1.36
N LEU A 55 10.58 18.56 1.10
CA LEU A 55 9.71 18.09 0.01
C LEU A 55 10.40 18.17 -1.36
N SER A 56 11.25 19.20 -1.59
CA SER A 56 12.03 19.28 -2.83
C SER A 56 13.03 18.14 -3.03
N PHE A 57 13.38 17.40 -1.97
CA PHE A 57 14.23 16.23 -2.08
C PHE A 57 13.49 15.08 -2.79
N ARG A 58 12.20 14.88 -2.47
CA ARG A 58 11.32 13.97 -3.22
C ARG A 58 11.32 14.33 -4.70
N ASP A 59 11.08 15.60 -5.02
CA ASP A 59 11.05 16.06 -6.42
C ASP A 59 12.41 15.92 -7.11
N PHE A 60 13.50 16.08 -6.34
CA PHE A 60 14.86 15.91 -6.84
C PHE A 60 15.14 14.45 -7.23
N ILE A 61 14.84 13.49 -6.34
CA ILE A 61 15.16 12.07 -6.60
C ILE A 61 14.26 11.42 -7.64
N LEU A 62 13.02 11.92 -7.81
CA LEU A 62 12.09 11.43 -8.84
C LEU A 62 12.32 12.11 -10.21
N SER A 63 13.01 13.26 -10.25
CA SER A 63 13.30 13.97 -11.50
C SER A 63 14.53 13.42 -12.22
N ARG A 64 14.32 12.79 -13.39
CA ARG A 64 15.41 12.30 -14.26
C ARG A 64 16.48 13.37 -14.54
N LYS A 65 16.08 14.62 -14.76
CA LYS A 65 17.00 15.72 -15.08
C LYS A 65 17.86 16.08 -13.86
N ARG A 66 17.22 16.22 -12.69
CA ARG A 66 17.87 16.69 -11.45
C ARG A 66 18.71 15.59 -10.81
N SER A 67 18.27 14.33 -10.89
CA SER A 67 18.96 13.18 -10.30
C SER A 67 20.06 12.59 -11.20
N SER A 68 20.38 13.22 -12.34
CA SER A 68 21.28 12.66 -13.36
C SER A 68 22.72 12.41 -12.88
N GLN A 69 23.16 13.14 -11.86
CA GLN A 69 24.49 13.01 -11.25
C GLN A 69 24.54 11.94 -10.13
N LEU A 70 23.40 11.38 -9.71
CA LEU A 70 23.38 10.33 -8.71
C LEU A 70 23.86 9.01 -9.33
N LYS A 71 24.61 8.23 -8.54
CA LYS A 71 25.07 6.88 -8.93
C LYS A 71 23.93 5.86 -9.06
N PHE A 72 22.72 6.22 -8.66
CA PHE A 72 21.52 5.41 -8.73
C PHE A 72 20.37 6.24 -9.27
N ARG A 73 19.37 5.54 -9.81
CA ARG A 73 18.16 6.17 -10.35
C ARG A 73 16.94 5.62 -9.64
N VAL A 74 16.07 6.52 -9.20
CA VAL A 74 14.73 6.17 -8.73
C VAL A 74 13.77 6.45 -9.88
N ILE A 75 13.01 5.43 -10.27
CA ILE A 75 12.00 5.54 -11.32
C ILE A 75 10.65 5.46 -10.61
N GLU A 76 9.89 6.56 -10.64
CA GLU A 76 8.66 6.71 -9.85
C GLU A 76 7.63 5.59 -10.13
N ILE A 77 7.39 5.30 -11.41
CA ILE A 77 6.45 4.24 -11.82
C ILE A 77 6.88 2.86 -11.29
N ASP A 78 8.17 2.54 -11.32
CA ASP A 78 8.70 1.28 -10.77
C ASP A 78 8.53 1.23 -9.26
N MET A 79 8.70 2.36 -8.56
CA MET A 79 8.48 2.41 -7.11
C MET A 79 7.00 2.23 -6.75
N HIS A 80 6.08 2.87 -7.48
CA HIS A 80 4.65 2.61 -7.29
C HIS A 80 4.29 1.15 -7.57
N LYS A 81 4.91 0.53 -8.57
CA LYS A 81 4.70 -0.89 -8.92
C LYS A 81 5.13 -1.83 -7.80
N GLU A 82 6.32 -1.60 -7.23
CA GLU A 82 6.83 -2.43 -6.14
C GLU A 82 6.02 -2.23 -4.85
N VAL A 83 5.61 -1.00 -4.53
CA VAL A 83 4.73 -0.74 -3.39
C VAL A 83 3.34 -1.36 -3.60
N PHE A 84 2.78 -1.29 -4.82
CA PHE A 84 1.52 -1.96 -5.17
C PHE A 84 1.58 -3.46 -4.89
N LYS A 85 2.60 -4.16 -5.45
CA LYS A 85 2.77 -5.60 -5.24
C LYS A 85 2.83 -5.93 -3.76
N ARG A 86 3.58 -5.12 -3.01
CA ARG A 86 3.71 -5.31 -1.58
C ARG A 86 2.39 -5.12 -0.81
N CYS A 87 1.56 -4.16 -1.21
CA CYS A 87 0.21 -4.03 -0.65
C CYS A 87 -0.63 -5.30 -0.90
N ILE A 88 -0.60 -5.84 -2.13
CA ILE A 88 -1.32 -7.08 -2.46
C ILE A 88 -0.79 -8.26 -1.64
N ASP A 89 0.53 -8.42 -1.53
CA ASP A 89 1.15 -9.51 -0.75
C ASP A 89 0.77 -9.44 0.73
N ILE A 90 0.84 -8.25 1.34
CA ILE A 90 0.45 -8.02 2.73
C ILE A 90 -1.03 -8.35 2.93
N MET A 91 -1.91 -7.82 2.08
CA MET A 91 -3.34 -8.09 2.20
C MET A 91 -3.66 -9.56 1.99
N THR A 92 -3.05 -10.22 1.00
CA THR A 92 -3.29 -11.65 0.71
C THR A 92 -2.81 -12.55 1.85
N SER A 93 -1.72 -12.19 2.53
CA SER A 93 -1.15 -12.99 3.62
C SER A 93 -1.80 -12.74 4.98
N MET A 94 -2.32 -11.54 5.23
CA MET A 94 -2.79 -11.15 6.56
C MET A 94 -4.30 -11.03 6.67
N LEU A 95 -5.01 -10.71 5.58
CA LEU A 95 -6.47 -10.67 5.62
C LEU A 95 -7.02 -12.08 5.72
N ARG A 96 -7.94 -12.26 6.65
CA ARG A 96 -8.66 -13.50 6.87
C ARG A 96 -10.05 -13.16 7.38
N GLN A 97 -10.98 -14.09 7.21
CA GLN A 97 -12.29 -13.98 7.83
C GLN A 97 -12.12 -13.81 9.34
N ASP A 98 -12.90 -12.89 9.90
CA ASP A 98 -12.93 -12.64 11.33
C ASP A 98 -11.53 -12.30 11.87
N ILE A 99 -10.91 -11.27 11.27
CA ILE A 99 -9.51 -10.93 11.54
C ILE A 99 -9.30 -10.52 13.01
N CYS A 100 -10.34 -10.01 13.68
CA CYS A 100 -10.33 -9.63 15.09
C CYS A 100 -10.91 -10.70 16.05
N GLY A 101 -11.34 -11.87 15.57
CA GLY A 101 -11.88 -12.93 16.44
C GLY A 101 -13.24 -12.57 17.07
N LEU A 102 -14.04 -11.77 16.38
CA LEU A 102 -15.40 -11.40 16.72
C LEU A 102 -16.30 -12.62 16.53
N VAL A 103 -16.41 -13.40 17.61
CA VAL A 103 -17.17 -14.65 17.74
C VAL A 103 -18.55 -14.64 17.02
N TRP A 104 -19.19 -13.47 16.88
CA TRP A 104 -20.47 -13.31 16.18
C TRP A 104 -20.41 -12.32 15.01
N PRO A 105 -20.89 -12.72 13.81
CA PRO A 105 -21.14 -11.78 12.72
C PRO A 105 -22.13 -10.71 13.17
N GLY A 106 -21.77 -9.44 13.03
CA GLY A 106 -22.61 -8.31 13.45
C GLY A 106 -22.38 -7.81 14.87
N THR A 107 -21.28 -8.22 15.52
CA THR A 107 -20.80 -7.58 16.76
C THR A 107 -20.77 -6.07 16.57
N ILE A 108 -21.43 -5.32 17.45
CA ILE A 108 -21.55 -3.87 17.31
C ILE A 108 -20.19 -3.21 17.59
N ASP A 109 -19.93 -2.11 16.88
CA ASP A 109 -18.66 -1.40 16.92
C ASP A 109 -18.16 -1.05 18.33
N SER A 110 -19.07 -0.75 19.25
CA SER A 110 -18.76 -0.42 20.65
C SER A 110 -18.25 -1.59 21.48
N GLU A 111 -18.50 -2.83 21.05
CA GLU A 111 -18.07 -4.05 21.75
C GLU A 111 -16.68 -4.51 21.31
N ILE A 112 -16.11 -3.91 20.26
CA ILE A 112 -14.80 -4.27 19.74
C ILE A 112 -13.74 -3.40 20.42
N PRO A 113 -12.82 -3.98 21.21
CA PRO A 113 -11.76 -3.21 21.84
C PRO A 113 -10.84 -2.58 20.77
N PRO A 114 -10.50 -1.29 20.85
CA PRO A 114 -9.57 -0.66 19.91
C PRO A 114 -8.21 -1.37 19.84
N SER A 115 -7.74 -1.90 20.96
CA SER A 115 -6.51 -2.70 21.04
C SER A 115 -6.57 -3.99 20.22
N SER A 116 -7.75 -4.61 20.08
CA SER A 116 -7.93 -5.79 19.22
C SER A 116 -7.72 -5.41 17.76
N VAL A 117 -8.31 -4.29 17.31
CA VAL A 117 -8.14 -3.78 15.94
C VAL A 117 -6.69 -3.36 15.67
N GLU A 118 -6.01 -2.74 16.64
CA GLU A 118 -4.60 -2.36 16.50
C GLU A 118 -3.65 -3.56 16.41
N SER A 119 -3.92 -4.62 17.17
CA SER A 119 -3.09 -5.82 17.16
C SER A 119 -3.28 -6.67 15.89
N ASN A 120 -4.50 -6.75 15.36
CA ASN A 120 -4.85 -7.57 14.20
C ASN A 120 -4.74 -6.82 12.87
N ILE A 121 -4.89 -5.49 12.88
CA ILE A 121 -4.76 -4.64 11.70
C ILE A 121 -3.64 -3.61 11.93
N PRO A 122 -2.37 -4.05 11.86
CA PRO A 122 -1.22 -3.18 12.12
C PRO A 122 -1.05 -2.10 11.03
N PRO A 123 -0.22 -1.05 11.28
CA PRO A 123 -0.12 0.10 10.38
C PRO A 123 0.21 -0.21 8.92
N HIS A 124 1.08 -1.19 8.66
CA HIS A 124 1.46 -1.60 7.29
C HIS A 124 0.30 -2.28 6.55
N LEU A 125 -0.55 -3.04 7.25
CA LEU A 125 -1.76 -3.62 6.67
C LEU A 125 -2.82 -2.53 6.41
N ARG A 126 -3.02 -1.60 7.35
CA ARG A 126 -3.92 -0.44 7.14
C ARG A 126 -3.54 0.36 5.90
N TYR A 127 -2.25 0.65 5.75
CA TYR A 127 -1.73 1.32 4.57
C TYR A 127 -2.05 0.54 3.28
N ALA A 128 -1.78 -0.76 3.27
CA ALA A 128 -2.05 -1.61 2.13
C ALA A 128 -3.54 -1.59 1.75
N CYS A 129 -4.43 -1.72 2.73
CA CYS A 129 -5.87 -1.66 2.53
C CYS A 129 -6.35 -0.32 1.95
N ARG A 130 -5.75 0.80 2.38
CA ARG A 130 -6.14 2.15 1.92
C ARG A 130 -5.64 2.48 0.52
N TYR A 131 -4.38 2.17 0.22
CA TYR A 131 -3.66 2.81 -0.89
C TYR A 131 -3.30 1.90 -2.06
N TRP A 132 -3.62 0.60 -2.03
CA TRP A 132 -3.24 -0.31 -3.12
C TRP A 132 -3.74 0.17 -4.50
N VAL A 133 -4.99 0.60 -4.64
CA VAL A 133 -5.52 1.14 -5.90
C VAL A 133 -4.88 2.48 -6.27
N ASP A 134 -4.54 3.32 -5.28
CA ASP A 134 -3.84 4.59 -5.53
C ASP A 134 -2.45 4.36 -6.14
N HIS A 135 -1.73 3.31 -5.72
CA HIS A 135 -0.48 2.90 -6.37
C HIS A 135 -0.73 2.33 -7.78
N LEU A 136 -1.79 1.54 -7.96
CA LEU A 136 -2.14 0.95 -9.26
C LEU A 136 -2.42 2.02 -10.33
N ILE A 137 -3.14 3.09 -9.96
CA ILE A 137 -3.47 4.21 -10.86
C ILE A 137 -2.22 4.97 -11.33
N LYS A 138 -1.12 4.90 -10.59
CA LYS A 138 0.15 5.54 -10.97
C LYS A 138 0.94 4.76 -12.01
N LEU A 139 0.52 3.53 -12.30
CA LEU A 139 1.12 2.72 -13.36
C LEU A 139 0.54 3.09 -14.72
N ASP A 140 1.36 2.97 -15.75
CA ASP A 140 0.91 3.01 -17.13
C ASP A 140 0.17 1.70 -17.50
N HIS A 141 -0.42 1.67 -18.69
CA HIS A 141 -1.23 0.54 -19.14
C HIS A 141 -0.45 -0.79 -19.14
N GLU A 142 0.83 -0.76 -19.56
CA GLU A 142 1.69 -1.93 -19.54
C GLU A 142 2.02 -2.38 -18.11
N GLY A 143 2.33 -1.44 -17.22
CA GLY A 143 2.56 -1.69 -15.81
C GLY A 143 1.35 -2.30 -15.11
N GLN A 144 0.15 -1.79 -15.38
CA GLN A 144 -1.12 -2.31 -14.86
C GLN A 144 -1.35 -3.76 -15.31
N LYS A 145 -1.15 -4.04 -16.61
CA LYS A 145 -1.25 -5.40 -17.14
C LYS A 145 -0.20 -6.32 -16.52
N ASN A 146 1.03 -5.84 -16.35
CA ASN A 146 2.13 -6.61 -15.78
C ASN A 146 1.88 -7.02 -14.32
N VAL A 147 1.19 -6.17 -13.54
CA VAL A 147 0.80 -6.50 -12.17
C VAL A 147 -0.52 -7.28 -12.08
N GLY A 148 -1.12 -7.66 -13.22
CA GLY A 148 -2.28 -8.54 -13.27
C GLY A 148 -3.63 -7.84 -13.23
N LEU A 149 -3.74 -6.58 -13.67
CA LEU A 149 -5.03 -5.93 -13.95
C LEU A 149 -5.62 -6.46 -15.27
N LEU A 150 -6.13 -7.68 -15.24
CA LEU A 150 -6.79 -8.36 -16.35
C LEU A 150 -7.67 -9.50 -15.83
N ASP A 151 -8.59 -9.98 -16.66
CA ASP A 151 -9.47 -11.10 -16.30
C ASP A 151 -8.64 -12.35 -15.99
N ASN A 152 -8.87 -12.90 -14.80
CA ASN A 152 -8.11 -14.03 -14.22
C ASN A 152 -6.64 -13.72 -13.92
N GLY A 153 -6.29 -12.43 -13.85
CA GLY A 153 -5.00 -11.97 -13.33
C GLY A 153 -4.98 -11.92 -11.80
N ALA A 154 -3.81 -11.61 -11.25
CA ALA A 154 -3.57 -11.57 -9.80
C ALA A 154 -4.56 -10.65 -9.04
N ILE A 155 -4.96 -9.52 -9.64
CA ILE A 155 -5.94 -8.61 -9.02
C ILE A 155 -7.33 -9.24 -9.00
N HIS A 156 -7.74 -9.90 -10.10
CA HIS A 156 -9.03 -10.59 -10.15
C HIS A 156 -9.08 -11.71 -9.12
N GLU A 157 -8.03 -12.52 -9.01
CA GLU A 157 -7.94 -13.57 -8.00
C GLU A 157 -7.97 -13.03 -6.56
N PHE A 158 -7.24 -11.94 -6.31
CA PHE A 158 -7.28 -11.27 -5.01
C PHE A 158 -8.70 -10.84 -4.64
N LEU A 159 -9.42 -10.20 -5.57
CA LEU A 159 -10.79 -9.78 -5.34
C LEU A 159 -11.73 -10.96 -5.09
N GLN A 160 -11.61 -12.04 -5.87
CA GLN A 160 -12.45 -13.23 -5.67
C GLN A 160 -12.25 -13.86 -4.29
N LYS A 161 -11.01 -13.90 -3.79
CA LYS A 161 -10.65 -14.60 -2.55
C LYS A 161 -10.77 -13.70 -1.30
N SER A 162 -10.44 -12.42 -1.43
CA SER A 162 -10.13 -11.54 -0.29
C SER A 162 -10.95 -10.24 -0.25
N LEU A 163 -11.84 -9.97 -1.22
CA LEU A 163 -12.63 -8.73 -1.23
C LEU A 163 -13.45 -8.56 0.06
N LEU A 164 -14.10 -9.62 0.52
CA LEU A 164 -14.91 -9.56 1.74
C LEU A 164 -14.04 -9.34 2.99
N PHE A 165 -12.89 -9.98 3.08
CA PHE A 165 -11.94 -9.79 4.19
C PHE A 165 -11.35 -8.38 4.19
N TRP A 166 -11.11 -7.82 3.00
CA TRP A 166 -10.69 -6.43 2.86
C TRP A 166 -11.79 -5.46 3.29
N LEU A 167 -13.05 -5.68 2.89
CA LEU A 167 -14.18 -4.86 3.34
C LEU A 167 -14.39 -4.95 4.85
N GLU A 168 -14.24 -6.15 5.43
CA GLU A 168 -14.27 -6.36 6.88
C GLU A 168 -13.20 -5.52 7.58
N ALA A 169 -11.94 -5.62 7.13
CA ALA A 169 -10.84 -4.83 7.67
C ALA A 169 -11.10 -3.32 7.57
N MET A 170 -11.59 -2.83 6.42
CA MET A 170 -11.95 -1.42 6.22
C MET A 170 -13.08 -0.97 7.16
N GLY A 171 -14.07 -1.83 7.44
CA GLY A 171 -15.13 -1.55 8.40
C GLY A 171 -14.62 -1.50 9.85
N LEU A 172 -13.71 -2.41 10.20
CA LEU A 172 -13.10 -2.49 11.54
C LEU A 172 -12.27 -1.24 11.86
N ILE A 173 -11.54 -0.70 10.88
CA ILE A 173 -10.80 0.57 11.02
C ILE A 173 -11.67 1.82 10.82
N LYS A 174 -12.99 1.67 10.69
CA LYS A 174 -13.98 2.76 10.52
C LYS A 174 -13.81 3.58 9.24
N GLU A 175 -13.38 2.92 8.16
CA GLU A 175 -13.10 3.56 6.86
C GLU A 175 -13.94 3.00 5.71
N THR A 176 -15.16 2.54 5.98
CA THR A 176 -16.08 2.03 4.95
C THR A 176 -16.32 3.04 3.81
N ALA A 177 -16.38 4.33 4.12
CA ALA A 177 -16.51 5.38 3.11
C ALA A 177 -15.27 5.43 2.17
N ALA A 178 -14.07 5.26 2.72
CA ALA A 178 -12.85 5.19 1.92
C ALA A 178 -12.81 3.92 1.07
N ALA A 179 -13.29 2.79 1.59
CA ALA A 179 -13.40 1.54 0.83
C ALA A 179 -14.26 1.71 -0.43
N ILE A 180 -15.40 2.41 -0.33
CA ILE A 180 -16.25 2.72 -1.48
C ILE A 180 -15.48 3.54 -2.53
N LEU A 181 -14.67 4.51 -2.10
CA LEU A 181 -13.86 5.31 -3.02
C LEU A 181 -12.78 4.47 -3.70
N VAL A 182 -12.14 3.55 -2.98
CA VAL A 182 -11.15 2.62 -3.52
C VAL A 182 -11.77 1.71 -4.59
N ILE A 183 -12.95 1.14 -4.34
CA ILE A 183 -13.67 0.32 -5.33
C ILE A 183 -14.09 1.14 -6.55
N LYS A 184 -14.63 2.35 -6.35
CA LYS A 184 -14.99 3.25 -7.46
C LYS A 184 -13.79 3.60 -8.34
N LYS A 185 -12.64 3.88 -7.73
CA LYS A 185 -11.37 4.11 -8.44
C LYS A 185 -10.98 2.91 -9.30
N LEU A 186 -11.07 1.70 -8.73
CA LEU A 186 -10.76 0.46 -9.44
C LEU A 186 -11.74 0.20 -10.60
N GLU A 187 -13.04 0.40 -10.38
CA GLU A 187 -14.07 0.25 -11.41
C GLU A 187 -13.84 1.20 -12.58
N LEU A 188 -13.56 2.47 -12.30
CA LEU A 188 -13.21 3.46 -13.34
C LEU A 188 -11.96 3.05 -14.11
N LEU A 189 -10.95 2.53 -13.41
CA LEU A 189 -9.72 2.06 -14.04
C LEU A 189 -10.02 0.93 -15.02
N VAL A 190 -10.76 -0.10 -14.61
CA VAL A 190 -11.12 -1.26 -15.44
C VAL A 190 -11.94 -0.83 -16.68
N LYS A 191 -12.93 0.06 -16.50
CA LYS A 191 -13.75 0.60 -17.60
C LYS A 191 -12.91 1.34 -18.64
N ASN A 192 -11.94 2.14 -18.19
CA ASN A 192 -11.09 2.93 -19.09
C ASN A 192 -10.04 2.09 -19.83
N THR A 193 -9.66 0.95 -19.26
CA THR A 193 -8.68 0.04 -19.86
C THR A 193 -9.25 -0.93 -20.91
N GLY A 194 -10.56 -0.91 -21.16
CA GLY A 194 -11.19 -1.75 -22.20
C GLY A 194 -11.21 -3.26 -21.90
N TYR A 195 -10.90 -3.68 -20.67
CA TYR A 195 -10.93 -5.10 -20.27
C TYR A 195 -12.35 -5.68 -20.13
N CYS A 196 -13.40 -4.83 -20.09
CA CYS A 196 -14.77 -5.32 -20.20
C CYS A 196 -15.14 -5.62 -21.66
N ARG A 197 -15.11 -6.90 -22.06
CA ARG A 197 -16.05 -7.33 -23.11
C ARG A 197 -17.46 -7.19 -22.54
N PRO A 198 -18.42 -6.57 -23.25
CA PRO A 198 -19.80 -6.54 -22.81
C PRO A 198 -20.28 -7.99 -22.64
N LEU A 199 -20.92 -8.28 -21.51
CA LEU A 199 -21.66 -9.52 -21.32
C LEU A 199 -22.64 -9.63 -22.48
N SER A 200 -22.36 -10.55 -23.40
CA SER A 200 -23.30 -10.90 -24.46
C SER A 200 -24.53 -11.47 -23.79
N THR A 201 -25.61 -10.70 -23.82
CA THR A 201 -26.97 -11.10 -23.44
C THR A 201 -27.32 -12.38 -24.19
N ILE A 202 -27.65 -13.44 -23.45
CA ILE A 202 -28.38 -14.60 -23.97
C ILE A 202 -29.88 -14.27 -23.88
#